data_AF-A0A3B8QZY5-F1
#
_entry.id   AF-A0A3B8QZY5-F1
#
_cell.length_a   1.000
_cell.length_b   1.000
_cell.length_c   1.000
_cell.angle_alpha   90.00
_cell.angle_beta   90.00
_cell.angle_gamma   90.00
#
_symmetry.space_group_name_H-M   'P 1'
#
loop_
_entity.id
_entity.type
_entity.pdbx_description
1 polymer ?
#
loop_
_entity_poly.entity_id
_entity_poly.type
_entity_poly.pdbx_seq_one_letter_code
_entity_poly.pdbx_strand_id
1 'polypeptide(L)'
;AGTASEQLAQLHNRSEILTGIDLSGVDDEVTGILLDLTRNETQLQSYSLVSALMVQLKIFGITLNQSPRREESFSVLKSANVPSILFDLGSLSNNMNLINLRDPTWQSSFGEAIAAGILLWRD
;
A
#
# COMPACT_ATOMS: atom_id res chain seq x y z
N ALA A 1 11.24 -6.46 -17.40
CA ALA A 1 10.88 -7.32 -16.25
C ALA A 1 9.51 -6.91 -15.64
N GLY A 2 8.47 -6.70 -16.47
CA GLY A 2 7.19 -6.11 -16.00
C GLY A 2 5.96 -7.05 -16.02
N THR A 3 6.01 -8.15 -16.77
CA THR A 3 4.77 -8.85 -17.15
C THR A 3 4.15 -9.70 -16.04
N ALA A 4 4.96 -10.31 -15.17
CA ALA A 4 4.45 -11.20 -14.12
C ALA A 4 3.74 -10.43 -12.99
N SER A 5 4.32 -9.32 -12.53
CA SER A 5 3.69 -8.46 -11.52
C SER A 5 2.43 -7.79 -12.06
N GLU A 6 2.43 -7.37 -13.34
CA GLU A 6 1.26 -6.76 -14.00
C GLU A 6 0.11 -7.76 -14.22
N GLN A 7 0.41 -9.02 -14.57
CA GLN A 7 -0.62 -10.05 -14.77
C GLN A 7 -1.24 -10.55 -13.46
N LEU A 8 -0.44 -10.73 -12.40
CA LEU A 8 -0.94 -11.10 -11.07
C LEU A 8 -1.81 -9.97 -10.48
N ALA A 9 -1.40 -8.72 -10.70
CA ALA A 9 -2.16 -7.51 -10.38
C ALA A 9 -3.56 -7.49 -11.02
N GLN A 10 -3.67 -7.82 -12.30
CA GLN A 10 -4.95 -7.77 -13.03
C GLN A 10 -5.96 -8.81 -12.53
N LEU A 11 -5.49 -9.99 -12.13
CA LEU A 11 -6.36 -11.06 -11.61
C LEU A 11 -6.86 -10.75 -10.19
N HIS A 12 -6.03 -10.15 -9.34
CA HIS A 12 -6.44 -9.72 -7.99
C HIS A 12 -7.49 -8.60 -8.01
N ASN A 13 -7.39 -7.63 -8.94
CA ASN A 13 -8.34 -6.51 -9.07
C ASN A 13 -9.82 -6.90 -9.08
N ARG A 14 -10.18 -7.91 -9.88
CA ARG A 14 -11.58 -8.28 -10.06
C ARG A 14 -12.17 -8.95 -8.83
N SER A 15 -11.34 -9.60 -8.02
CA SER A 15 -11.81 -10.32 -6.84
C SER A 15 -12.04 -9.38 -5.65
N GLU A 16 -11.23 -8.32 -5.51
CA GLU A 16 -11.30 -7.43 -4.34
C GLU A 16 -12.35 -6.32 -4.47
N ILE A 17 -12.66 -5.86 -5.70
CA ILE A 17 -13.71 -4.84 -5.94
C ILE A 17 -15.10 -5.33 -5.50
N LEU A 18 -15.32 -6.65 -5.39
CA LEU A 18 -16.63 -7.25 -5.11
C LEU A 18 -16.83 -7.65 -3.64
N THR A 19 -15.84 -7.46 -2.78
CA THR A 19 -15.90 -7.90 -1.38
C THR A 19 -16.23 -6.75 -0.43
N GLY A 20 -17.50 -6.66 -0.01
CA GLY A 20 -17.85 -6.05 1.28
C GLY A 20 -18.97 -5.01 1.33
N ILE A 21 -19.53 -4.58 0.20
CA ILE A 21 -20.63 -3.60 0.19
C ILE A 21 -21.84 -4.23 -0.52
N ASP A 22 -22.90 -4.52 0.26
CA ASP A 22 -24.20 -4.92 -0.28
C ASP A 22 -24.95 -3.67 -0.75
N LEU A 23 -24.97 -3.47 -2.06
CA LEU A 23 -25.67 -2.36 -2.72
C LEU A 23 -27.00 -2.83 -3.33
N SER A 24 -27.50 -4.01 -2.93
CA SER A 24 -28.76 -4.53 -3.45
C SER A 24 -29.92 -3.59 -3.12
N GLY A 25 -30.58 -3.07 -4.16
CA GLY A 25 -31.75 -2.18 -4.02
C GLY A 25 -31.45 -0.67 -4.06
N VAL A 26 -30.21 -0.26 -4.28
CA VAL A 26 -29.81 1.15 -4.52
C VAL A 26 -29.72 1.41 -6.03
N ASP A 27 -30.16 2.59 -6.48
CA ASP A 27 -30.02 3.00 -7.88
C ASP A 27 -28.54 3.03 -8.31
N ASP A 28 -28.25 2.66 -9.58
CA ASP A 28 -26.89 2.57 -10.11
C ASP A 28 -26.11 3.89 -10.01
N GLU A 29 -26.80 5.04 -10.12
CA GLU A 29 -26.20 6.37 -9.97
C GLU A 29 -25.74 6.61 -8.52
N VAL A 30 -26.61 6.29 -7.56
CA VAL A 30 -26.33 6.45 -6.12
C VAL A 30 -25.22 5.49 -5.68
N THR A 31 -25.22 4.27 -6.22
CA THR A 31 -24.15 3.28 -6.03
C THR A 31 -22.80 3.82 -6.50
N GLY A 32 -22.75 4.46 -7.68
CA GLY A 32 -21.52 5.08 -8.19
C GLY A 32 -20.98 6.18 -7.27
N ILE A 33 -21.86 7.06 -6.76
CA ILE A 33 -21.47 8.13 -5.84
C ILE A 33 -20.91 7.57 -4.53
N LEU A 34 -21.58 6.58 -3.93
CA LEU A 34 -21.13 5.96 -2.68
C LEU A 34 -19.76 5.29 -2.85
N LEU A 35 -19.54 4.63 -4.00
CA LEU A 35 -18.26 4.02 -4.33
C LEU A 35 -17.14 5.07 -4.44
N ASP A 36 -17.40 6.20 -5.10
CA ASP A 36 -16.42 7.27 -5.24
C ASP A 36 -16.09 7.95 -3.91
N LEU A 37 -17.09 8.13 -3.03
CA LEU A 37 -16.86 8.61 -1.66
C LEU A 37 -16.00 7.64 -0.87
N THR A 38 -16.28 6.34 -0.94
CA THR A 38 -15.52 5.29 -0.24
C THR A 38 -14.07 5.26 -0.73
N ARG A 39 -13.85 5.40 -2.05
CA ARG A 39 -12.51 5.49 -2.64
C ARG A 39 -11.75 6.72 -2.15
N ASN A 40 -12.42 7.88 -2.10
CA ASN A 40 -11.80 9.12 -1.63
C ASN A 40 -11.36 8.99 -0.16
N GLU A 41 -12.24 8.48 0.70
CA GLU A 41 -11.92 8.24 2.11
C GLU A 41 -10.76 7.25 2.27
N THR A 42 -10.78 6.14 1.53
CA THR A 42 -9.71 5.13 1.54
C THR A 42 -8.36 5.71 1.08
N GLN A 43 -8.37 6.64 0.11
CA GLN A 43 -7.16 7.35 -0.33
C GLN A 43 -6.59 8.25 0.77
N LEU A 44 -7.44 8.99 1.48
CA LEU A 44 -7.02 9.81 2.63
C LEU A 44 -6.45 8.94 3.75
N GLN A 45 -7.09 7.81 4.06
CA GLN A 45 -6.58 6.85 5.04
C GLN A 45 -5.23 6.27 4.63
N SER A 46 -5.03 5.97 3.34
CA SER A 46 -3.75 5.51 2.79
C SER A 46 -2.64 6.56 2.97
N TYR A 47 -2.93 7.85 2.79
CA TYR A 47 -1.95 8.92 3.06
C TYR A 47 -1.61 9.07 4.54
N SER A 48 -2.61 8.91 5.42
CA SER A 48 -2.37 8.89 6.87
C SER A 48 -1.46 7.73 7.25
N LEU A 49 -1.72 6.53 6.70
CA LEU A 49 -0.91 5.33 6.90
C LEU A 49 0.54 5.55 6.45
N VAL A 50 0.76 6.09 5.25
CA VAL A 50 2.11 6.45 4.76
C VAL A 50 2.81 7.39 5.74
N SER A 51 2.12 8.40 6.26
CA SER A 51 2.70 9.38 7.17
C SER A 51 3.16 8.73 8.49
N ALA A 52 2.34 7.86 9.08
CA ALA A 52 2.71 7.11 10.29
C ALA A 52 3.90 6.17 10.06
N LEU A 53 3.92 5.45 8.93
CA LEU A 53 5.02 4.57 8.57
C LEU A 53 6.32 5.33 8.34
N MET A 54 6.27 6.49 7.67
CA MET A 54 7.46 7.32 7.47
C MET A 54 8.08 7.80 8.79
N VAL A 55 7.26 8.11 9.79
CA VAL A 55 7.75 8.48 11.14
C VAL A 55 8.51 7.31 11.75
N GLN A 56 7.93 6.11 11.74
CA GLN A 56 8.54 4.94 12.38
C GLN A 56 9.77 4.44 11.60
N LEU A 57 9.73 4.39 10.28
CA LEU A 57 10.91 4.07 9.46
C LEU A 57 12.09 5.01 9.78
N LYS A 58 11.84 6.30 9.96
CA LYS A 58 12.87 7.27 10.36
C LYS A 58 13.43 7.00 11.75
N ILE A 59 12.59 6.62 12.73
CA ILE A 59 13.02 6.27 14.10
C ILE A 59 13.96 5.05 14.08
N PHE A 60 13.64 4.05 13.27
CA PHE A 60 14.45 2.83 13.12
C PHE A 60 15.67 3.03 12.19
N GLY A 61 15.91 4.25 11.68
CA GLY A 61 17.03 4.56 10.81
C GLY A 61 16.92 3.98 9.38
N ILE A 62 15.73 3.57 8.97
CA ILE A 62 15.48 2.97 7.66
C ILE A 62 15.20 4.07 6.64
N THR A 63 15.99 4.08 5.58
CA THR A 63 15.84 5.02 4.48
C THR A 63 15.31 4.29 3.24
N LEU A 64 14.18 4.76 2.71
CA LEU A 64 13.64 4.33 1.43
C LEU A 64 14.19 5.22 0.31
N ASN A 65 14.36 4.66 -0.89
CA ASN A 65 14.76 5.44 -2.06
C ASN A 65 13.69 6.48 -2.44
N GLN A 66 14.13 7.59 -3.03
CA GLN A 66 13.39 8.86 -3.13
C GLN A 66 11.98 8.81 -3.77
N SER A 67 11.19 9.82 -3.35
CA SER A 67 9.74 10.06 -3.48
C SER A 67 8.87 9.12 -2.64
N PRO A 68 8.65 9.45 -1.35
CA PRO A 68 7.86 8.61 -0.42
C PRO A 68 6.38 8.48 -0.80
N ARG A 69 5.93 9.25 -1.80
CA ARG A 69 4.57 9.22 -2.32
C ARG A 69 4.65 9.23 -3.84
N ARG A 70 4.50 8.06 -4.43
CA ARG A 70 4.19 7.89 -5.86
C ARG A 70 2.80 7.31 -5.97
N GLU A 71 1.94 8.01 -6.70
CA GLU A 71 0.61 7.54 -7.04
C GLU A 71 0.68 6.83 -8.39
N GLU A 72 1.06 5.56 -8.33
CA GLU A 72 1.11 4.71 -9.51
C GLU A 72 -0.17 3.89 -9.59
N SER A 73 -0.61 3.57 -10.82
CA SER A 73 -1.84 2.81 -11.07
C SER A 73 -1.68 1.30 -10.81
N PHE A 74 -1.05 0.93 -9.70
CA PHE A 74 -0.94 -0.46 -9.29
C PHE A 74 -2.30 -1.00 -8.88
N SER A 75 -2.68 -2.08 -9.54
CA SER A 75 -3.90 -2.83 -9.31
C SER A 75 -4.08 -3.26 -7.84
N VAL A 76 -3.00 -3.72 -7.21
CA VAL A 76 -2.97 -4.11 -5.78
C VAL A 76 -3.27 -2.96 -4.82
N LEU A 77 -3.33 -1.71 -5.31
CA LEU A 77 -3.64 -0.51 -4.51
C LEU A 77 -5.05 0.02 -4.76
N LYS A 78 -5.90 -0.70 -5.53
CA LYS A 78 -7.21 -0.19 -6.00
C LYS A 78 -8.41 -0.60 -5.14
N SER A 79 -8.19 -1.19 -3.97
CA SER A 79 -9.29 -1.52 -3.06
C SER A 79 -10.08 -0.25 -2.72
N ALA A 80 -11.41 -0.33 -2.81
CA ALA A 80 -12.27 0.82 -2.57
C ALA A 80 -12.48 1.11 -1.08
N ASN A 81 -12.23 0.13 -0.19
CA ASN A 81 -12.55 0.19 1.24
C ASN A 81 -11.40 -0.27 2.15
N VAL A 82 -10.23 -0.61 1.60
CA VAL A 82 -9.04 -0.99 2.36
C VAL A 82 -7.88 -0.06 1.98
N PRO A 83 -7.30 0.67 2.93
CA PRO A 83 -6.10 1.47 2.67
C PRO A 83 -4.93 0.58 2.24
N SER A 84 -4.33 0.90 1.10
CA SER A 84 -3.28 0.08 0.49
C SER A 84 -2.05 0.91 0.14
N ILE A 85 -0.87 0.35 0.40
CA ILE A 85 0.42 0.98 0.09
C ILE A 85 1.39 -0.05 -0.50
N LEU A 86 2.37 0.42 -1.27
CA LEU A 86 3.45 -0.40 -1.80
C LEU A 86 4.80 0.17 -1.38
N PHE A 87 5.65 -0.68 -0.81
CA PHE A 87 7.04 -0.33 -0.51
C PHE A 87 7.95 -0.68 -1.68
N ASP A 88 8.68 0.31 -2.16
CA ASP A 88 9.78 0.12 -3.11
C ASP A 88 11.10 0.14 -2.34
N LEU A 89 11.68 -1.05 -2.14
CA LEU A 89 12.96 -1.24 -1.45
C LEU A 89 14.16 -1.09 -2.41
N GLY A 90 13.90 -0.67 -3.64
CA GLY A 90 14.88 -0.49 -4.70
C GLY A 90 15.20 -1.77 -5.45
N SER A 91 16.04 -1.61 -6.48
CA SER A 91 16.39 -2.70 -7.40
C SER A 91 17.40 -3.68 -6.79
N LEU A 92 17.21 -4.98 -7.05
CA LEU A 92 18.16 -6.05 -6.73
C LEU A 92 19.51 -5.92 -7.47
N SER A 93 19.54 -5.14 -8.56
CA SER A 93 20.80 -4.83 -9.28
C SER A 93 21.67 -3.82 -8.55
N ASN A 94 21.12 -3.09 -7.58
CA ASN A 94 21.90 -2.22 -6.72
C ASN A 94 22.48 -3.05 -5.56
N ASN A 95 23.81 -3.11 -5.48
CA ASN A 95 24.50 -3.92 -4.47
C ASN A 95 24.15 -3.53 -3.03
N MET A 96 23.92 -2.25 -2.73
CA MET A 96 23.56 -1.80 -1.39
C MET A 96 22.16 -2.28 -0.98
N ASN A 97 21.18 -2.14 -1.88
CA ASN A 97 19.83 -2.65 -1.63
C ASN A 97 19.84 -4.17 -1.45
N LEU A 98 20.60 -4.89 -2.28
CA LEU A 98 20.71 -6.34 -2.18
C LEU A 98 21.34 -6.80 -0.86
N ILE A 99 22.31 -6.04 -0.32
CA ILE A 99 22.91 -6.30 0.99
C ILE A 99 21.84 -6.17 2.09
N ASN A 100 21.12 -5.04 2.13
CA ASN A 100 20.06 -4.81 3.11
C ASN A 100 18.96 -5.88 3.02
N LEU A 101 18.52 -6.21 1.82
CA LEU A 101 17.49 -7.24 1.59
C LEU A 101 17.94 -8.66 1.95
N ARG A 102 19.23 -8.91 2.14
CA ARG A 102 19.79 -10.21 2.57
C ARG A 102 20.23 -10.21 4.03
N ASP A 103 20.30 -9.05 4.67
CA ASP A 103 20.69 -8.92 6.06
C ASP A 103 19.47 -9.21 6.97
N PRO A 104 19.47 -10.30 7.75
CA PRO A 104 18.36 -10.64 8.63
C PRO A 104 18.12 -9.56 9.71
N THR A 105 19.16 -8.84 10.12
CA THR A 105 19.05 -7.74 11.09
C THR A 105 18.26 -6.57 10.50
N TRP A 106 18.59 -6.20 9.25
CA TRP A 106 17.87 -5.18 8.52
C TRP A 106 16.42 -5.59 8.27
N GLN A 107 16.17 -6.84 7.87
CA GLN A 107 14.83 -7.37 7.66
C GLN A 107 13.98 -7.31 8.94
N SER A 108 14.54 -7.69 10.11
CA SER A 108 13.85 -7.60 11.40
C SER A 108 13.50 -6.15 11.73
N SER A 109 14.48 -5.25 11.64
CA SER A 109 14.28 -3.81 11.90
C SER A 109 13.21 -3.21 10.97
N PHE A 110 13.20 -3.61 9.69
CA PHE A 110 12.18 -3.17 8.74
C PHE A 110 10.78 -3.68 9.08
N GLY A 111 10.65 -4.95 9.45
CA GLY A 111 9.38 -5.51 9.91
C GLY A 111 8.86 -4.83 11.19
N GLU A 112 9.75 -4.58 12.16
CA GLU A 112 9.42 -3.87 13.40
C GLU A 112 8.98 -2.42 13.13
N ALA A 113 9.67 -1.71 12.24
CA ALA A 113 9.29 -0.35 11.85
C ALA A 113 7.91 -0.31 11.18
N ILE A 114 7.60 -1.28 10.30
CA ILE A 114 6.26 -1.40 9.69
C ILE A 114 5.21 -1.67 10.76
N ALA A 115 5.44 -2.64 11.66
CA ALA A 115 4.51 -2.98 12.72
C ALA A 115 4.23 -1.79 13.63
N ALA A 116 5.27 -1.06 14.05
CA ALA A 116 5.15 0.17 14.83
C ALA A 116 4.38 1.26 14.06
N GLY A 117 4.59 1.39 12.75
CA GLY A 117 3.89 2.37 11.92
C GLY A 117 2.40 2.07 11.76
N ILE A 118 2.04 0.79 11.62
CA ILE A 118 0.64 0.35 11.59
C ILE A 118 -0.04 0.62 12.94
N LEU A 119 0.64 0.33 14.06
CA LEU A 119 0.12 0.62 15.39
C LEU A 119 -0.07 2.14 15.61
N LEU A 120 0.90 2.95 15.18
CA LEU A 120 0.80 4.42 15.24
C LEU A 120 -0.34 4.96 14.37
N TRP A 121 -0.61 4.36 13.22
CA TRP A 121 -1.70 4.79 12.34
C TRP A 121 -3.09 4.45 12.90
N ARG A 122 -3.20 3.34 13.62
CA ARG A 122 -4.45 2.88 14.24
C ARG A 122 -4.89 3.76 15.40
N ASP A 123 -3.94 4.23 16.20
CA ASP A 123 -4.16 4.99 17.44
C ASP A 123 -4.45 6.48 17.16
#